data_AF-A0AAE1T556-F1
#
_entry.id   AF-A0AAE1T556-F1
#
_cell.length_a   1.000
_cell.length_b   1.000
_cell.length_c   1.000
_cell.angle_alpha   90.00
_cell.angle_beta   90.00
_cell.angle_gamma   90.00
#
_symmetry.space_group_name_H-M   'P 1'
#
loop_
_entity.id
_entity.type
_entity.pdbx_description
1 polymer ?
#
loop_
_entity_poly.entity_id
_entity_poly.type
_entity_poly.pdbx_seq_one_letter_code
_entity_poly.pdbx_strand_id
1 'polypeptide(L)'
;MFEGILLKPSIVNPGAESKDKATPEGVADYTLKLLKRRILPAVPGIILGPNQWHVSFSYARALQNTCLKTWAGKPENVKAAQHSLLVRAKANSLAQLGKYRAQGEFEEAKKGMFV
;
A
#
# COMPACT_ATOMS: atom_id res chain seq x y z
N MET A 1 -17.09 20.18 -9.15
CA MET A 1 -17.45 18.99 -8.36
C MET A 1 -16.26 18.03 -8.36
N PHE A 2 -15.28 18.31 -7.52
CA PHE A 2 -14.09 17.47 -7.29
C PHE A 2 -14.19 16.70 -5.96
N GLU A 3 -15.10 17.14 -5.08
CA GLU A 3 -15.35 16.72 -3.70
C GLU A 3 -15.91 15.28 -3.57
N GLY A 4 -16.21 14.62 -4.68
CA GLY A 4 -16.66 13.23 -4.74
C GLY A 4 -15.71 12.29 -5.49
N ILE A 5 -14.52 12.77 -5.89
CA ILE A 5 -13.56 12.00 -6.70
C ILE A 5 -12.49 11.38 -5.81
N LEU A 6 -12.22 10.09 -6.00
CA LEU A 6 -11.07 9.41 -5.42
C LEU A 6 -10.03 9.13 -6.52
N LEU A 7 -8.79 9.51 -6.26
CA LEU A 7 -7.68 9.22 -7.16
C LEU A 7 -6.97 7.93 -6.75
N LYS A 8 -6.70 7.06 -7.74
CA LYS A 8 -5.89 5.85 -7.58
C LYS A 8 -4.65 5.93 -8.47
N PRO A 9 -3.72 6.87 -8.20
CA PRO A 9 -2.49 6.98 -8.97
C PRO A 9 -1.55 5.82 -8.66
N SER A 10 -0.61 5.58 -9.57
CA SER A 10 0.56 4.75 -9.29
C SER A 10 1.51 5.46 -8.32
N ILE A 11 2.18 4.69 -7.47
CA ILE A 11 3.31 5.16 -6.66
C ILE A 11 4.50 5.42 -7.58
N VAL A 12 5.30 6.45 -7.29
CA VAL A 12 6.48 6.81 -8.09
C VAL A 12 7.64 5.89 -7.74
N ASN A 13 7.88 4.89 -8.59
CA ASN A 13 8.99 3.95 -8.47
C ASN A 13 9.89 4.02 -9.71
N PRO A 14 11.18 3.63 -9.60
CA PRO A 14 11.99 3.30 -10.76
C PRO A 14 11.29 2.23 -11.61
N GLY A 15 11.58 2.22 -12.92
CA GLY A 15 11.04 1.21 -13.83
C GLY A 15 11.44 -0.21 -13.40
N ALA A 16 10.66 -1.21 -13.81
CA ALA A 16 10.90 -2.61 -13.44
C ALA A 16 12.31 -3.10 -13.79
N GLU A 17 12.79 -2.69 -14.97
CA GLU A 17 14.12 -3.03 -15.50
C GLU A 17 15.24 -2.09 -14.99
N SER A 18 14.92 -1.11 -14.14
CA SER A 18 15.94 -0.22 -13.59
C SER A 18 16.89 -1.00 -12.68
N LYS A 19 18.19 -0.78 -12.88
CA LYS A 19 19.26 -1.35 -12.05
C LYS A 19 19.24 -0.78 -10.63
N ASP A 20 18.71 0.43 -10.48
CA ASP A 20 18.64 1.14 -9.21
C ASP A 20 17.28 0.91 -8.54
N LYS A 21 17.28 0.28 -7.37
CA LYS A 21 16.08 0.16 -6.53
C LYS A 21 16.02 1.36 -5.58
N ALA A 22 14.88 2.05 -5.55
CA ALA A 22 14.67 3.20 -4.67
C ALA A 22 14.36 2.76 -3.24
N THR A 23 14.76 3.57 -2.26
CA THR A 23 14.35 3.39 -0.86
C THR A 23 12.89 3.76 -0.67
N PRO A 24 12.16 3.17 0.31
CA PRO A 24 10.79 3.56 0.63
C PRO A 24 10.63 5.07 0.89
N GLU A 25 11.62 5.68 1.53
CA GLU A 25 11.65 7.12 1.82
C GLU A 25 11.77 7.95 0.55
N GLY A 26 12.64 7.55 -0.38
CA GLY A 26 12.78 8.21 -1.68
C GLY A 26 11.50 8.11 -2.51
N VAL A 27 10.91 6.91 -2.56
CA VAL A 27 9.61 6.67 -3.22
C VAL A 27 8.52 7.56 -2.63
N ALA A 28 8.47 7.69 -1.30
CA ALA A 28 7.51 8.54 -0.62
C ALA A 28 7.71 10.02 -0.96
N ASP A 29 8.95 10.53 -0.93
CA ASP A 29 9.24 11.93 -1.24
C ASP A 29 8.84 12.31 -2.67
N TYR A 30 9.27 11.51 -3.66
CA TYR A 30 8.91 11.76 -5.06
C TYR A 30 7.40 11.65 -5.31
N THR A 31 6.73 10.68 -4.69
CA THR A 31 5.28 10.51 -4.80
C THR A 31 4.54 11.72 -4.22
N LEU A 32 4.85 12.11 -2.99
CA LEU A 32 4.20 13.26 -2.34
C LEU A 32 4.48 14.57 -3.07
N LYS A 33 5.70 14.76 -3.56
CA LYS A 33 6.07 15.93 -4.37
C LYS A 33 5.28 16.02 -5.67
N LEU A 34 5.04 14.89 -6.34
CA LEU A 34 4.22 14.85 -7.56
C LEU A 34 2.75 15.15 -7.26
N LEU A 35 2.18 14.52 -6.23
CA LEU A 35 0.78 14.73 -5.83
C LEU A 35 0.53 16.21 -5.47
N LYS A 36 1.41 16.80 -4.65
CA LYS A 36 1.34 18.24 -4.27
C LYS A 36 1.42 19.21 -5.46
N ARG A 37 2.10 18.82 -6.53
CA ARG A 37 2.26 19.67 -7.73
C ARG A 37 1.07 19.58 -8.71
N ARG A 38 0.30 18.49 -8.66
CA ARG A 38 -0.67 18.16 -9.73
C ARG A 38 -2.10 18.00 -9.25
N ILE A 39 -2.33 17.79 -7.95
CA ILE A 39 -3.66 17.60 -7.38
C ILE A 39 -4.11 18.89 -6.70
N LEU A 40 -5.37 19.26 -6.91
CA LEU A 40 -6.01 20.41 -6.26
C LEU A 40 -6.43 20.04 -4.83
N PRO A 41 -6.28 20.93 -3.84
CA PRO A 41 -6.69 20.66 -2.46
C PRO A 41 -8.16 20.25 -2.30
N ALA A 42 -9.04 20.63 -3.24
CA ALA A 42 -10.47 20.32 -3.24
C ALA A 42 -10.82 18.85 -3.56
N VAL A 43 -9.86 18.03 -4.02
CA VAL A 43 -10.09 16.58 -4.19
C VAL A 43 -10.12 15.93 -2.81
N PRO A 44 -11.17 15.20 -2.42
CA PRO A 44 -11.33 14.70 -1.07
C PRO A 44 -10.38 13.53 -0.78
N GLY A 45 -9.96 13.48 0.48
CA GLY A 45 -9.43 12.33 1.16
C GLY A 45 -9.73 12.47 2.66
N ILE A 46 -10.17 11.42 3.36
CA ILE A 46 -10.69 11.46 4.75
C ILE A 46 -9.67 11.91 5.84
N ILE A 47 -9.50 13.21 6.09
CA ILE A 47 -8.43 13.91 6.87
C ILE A 47 -7.94 13.21 8.18
N LEU A 48 -6.67 12.78 8.22
CA LEU A 48 -5.87 12.29 9.35
C LEU A 48 -4.35 12.47 9.03
N GLY A 49 -3.78 13.69 9.15
CA GLY A 49 -2.32 13.91 9.12
C GLY A 49 -1.85 15.25 8.49
N PRO A 50 -0.54 15.51 8.40
CA PRO A 50 0.06 16.78 7.93
C PRO A 50 -0.02 17.00 6.40
N ASN A 51 -0.75 16.17 5.67
CA ASN A 51 -0.87 16.22 4.21
C ASN A 51 -2.21 16.83 3.80
N GLN A 52 -2.22 17.52 2.66
CA GLN A 52 -3.42 18.16 2.09
C GLN A 52 -4.52 17.16 1.69
N TRP A 53 -4.17 15.87 1.54
CA TRP A 53 -5.07 14.78 1.15
C TRP A 53 -4.77 13.50 1.91
N HIS A 54 -5.72 12.57 1.83
CA HIS A 54 -5.54 11.23 2.34
C HIS A 54 -4.67 10.40 1.42
N VAL A 55 -3.60 9.89 2.02
CA VAL A 55 -2.80 8.85 1.40
C VAL A 55 -3.18 7.54 2.08
N SER A 56 -3.88 6.70 1.33
CA SER A 56 -4.28 5.36 1.75
C SER A 56 -4.06 4.38 0.60
N PHE A 57 -4.46 3.14 0.80
CA PHE A 57 -4.16 2.04 -0.11
C PHE A 57 -5.43 1.51 -0.78
N SER A 58 -5.32 1.22 -2.07
CA SER A 58 -6.29 0.42 -2.81
C SER A 58 -5.53 -0.76 -3.43
N TYR A 59 -5.39 -1.85 -2.67
CA TYR A 59 -4.51 -2.97 -3.00
C TYR A 59 -5.29 -4.24 -3.34
N ALA A 60 -4.90 -4.89 -4.43
CA ALA A 60 -5.32 -6.25 -4.79
C ALA A 60 -4.22 -7.25 -4.39
N ARG A 61 -3.21 -7.44 -5.25
CA ARG A 61 -2.10 -8.38 -5.04
C ARG A 61 -1.39 -8.21 -3.69
N ALA A 62 -1.16 -6.98 -3.23
CA ALA A 62 -0.44 -6.72 -1.97
C ALA A 62 -1.18 -7.15 -0.72
N LEU A 63 -2.50 -7.30 -0.84
CA LEU A 63 -3.37 -7.76 0.24
C LEU A 63 -3.67 -9.25 0.10
N GLN A 64 -3.84 -9.74 -1.13
CA GLN A 64 -4.38 -11.08 -1.39
C GLN A 64 -3.32 -12.17 -1.63
N ASN A 65 -2.09 -11.84 -2.08
CA ASN A 65 -1.13 -12.85 -2.54
C ASN A 65 -0.78 -13.87 -1.45
N THR A 66 -0.51 -13.43 -0.22
CA THR A 66 -0.24 -14.33 0.92
C THR A 66 -1.47 -15.15 1.26
N CYS A 67 -2.66 -14.54 1.30
CA CYS A 67 -3.93 -15.22 1.58
C CYS A 67 -4.21 -16.34 0.56
N LEU A 68 -4.09 -16.05 -0.74
CA LEU A 68 -4.31 -17.02 -1.82
C LEU A 68 -3.32 -18.19 -1.76
N LYS A 69 -2.04 -17.90 -1.50
CA LYS A 69 -1.02 -18.94 -1.33
C LYS A 69 -1.28 -19.81 -0.09
N THR A 70 -1.66 -19.22 1.04
CA THR A 70 -2.01 -19.97 2.26
C THR A 70 -3.27 -20.82 2.05
N TRP A 71 -4.27 -20.30 1.33
CA TRP A 71 -5.51 -21.02 1.06
C TRP A 71 -5.27 -22.24 0.16
N ALA A 72 -4.54 -22.07 -0.95
CA ALA A 72 -4.26 -23.11 -1.94
C ALA A 72 -5.53 -23.81 -2.49
N GLY A 73 -6.70 -23.16 -2.42
CA GLY A 73 -7.99 -23.73 -2.82
C GLY A 73 -8.56 -24.78 -1.85
N LYS A 74 -7.92 -25.00 -0.70
CA LYS A 74 -8.27 -26.07 0.25
C LYS A 74 -9.20 -25.56 1.35
N PRO A 75 -10.39 -26.17 1.55
CA PRO A 75 -11.34 -25.75 2.59
C PRO A 75 -10.76 -25.75 4.01
N GLU A 76 -9.88 -26.71 4.31
CA GLU A 76 -9.19 -26.82 5.60
C GLU A 76 -8.29 -25.61 5.92
N ASN A 77 -7.83 -24.89 4.89
CA ASN A 77 -6.94 -23.74 5.04
C ASN A 77 -7.66 -22.40 5.16
N VAL A 78 -9.00 -22.37 5.11
CA VAL A 78 -9.78 -21.12 5.10
C VAL A 78 -9.45 -20.24 6.30
N LYS A 79 -9.39 -20.81 7.52
CA LYS A 79 -9.06 -20.05 8.73
C LYS A 79 -7.64 -19.47 8.70
N ALA A 80 -6.68 -20.25 8.22
CA ALA A 80 -5.29 -19.80 8.07
C ALA A 80 -5.17 -18.67 7.03
N ALA A 81 -5.88 -18.78 5.91
CA ALA A 81 -5.91 -17.76 4.87
C ALA A 81 -6.57 -16.46 5.34
N GLN A 82 -7.70 -16.55 6.05
CA GLN A 82 -8.36 -15.40 6.68
C GLN A 82 -7.45 -14.70 7.69
N HIS A 83 -6.69 -15.46 8.48
CA HIS A 83 -5.70 -14.91 9.40
C HIS A 83 -4.61 -14.14 8.66
N SER A 84 -4.02 -14.73 7.61
CA SER A 84 -3.03 -14.05 6.75
C SER A 84 -3.57 -12.75 6.14
N LEU A 85 -4.83 -12.75 5.68
CA LEU A 85 -5.49 -11.56 5.16
C LEU A 85 -5.63 -10.48 6.24
N LEU A 86 -6.05 -10.84 7.45
CA LEU A 86 -6.21 -9.91 8.56
C LEU A 86 -4.89 -9.28 8.98
N VAL A 87 -3.80 -10.06 9.00
CA VAL A 87 -2.44 -9.55 9.27
C VAL A 87 -2.06 -8.47 8.24
N ARG A 88 -2.27 -8.73 6.95
CA ARG A 88 -1.98 -7.74 5.88
C ARG A 88 -2.89 -6.51 5.96
N ALA A 89 -4.17 -6.69 6.28
CA ALA A 89 -5.11 -5.58 6.46
C ALA A 89 -4.69 -4.68 7.64
N LYS A 90 -4.27 -5.26 8.77
CA LYS A 90 -3.74 -4.53 9.93
C LYS A 90 -2.44 -3.80 9.60
N ALA A 91 -1.52 -4.44 8.89
CA ALA A 91 -0.27 -3.80 8.45
C ALA A 91 -0.54 -2.55 7.60
N ASN A 92 -1.44 -2.65 6.61
CA ASN A 92 -1.84 -1.51 5.79
C ASN A 92 -2.56 -0.43 6.61
N SER A 93 -3.44 -0.80 7.54
CA SER A 93 -4.09 0.18 8.43
C SER A 93 -3.09 0.96 9.26
N LEU A 94 -2.07 0.30 9.82
CA LEU A 94 -0.99 0.96 10.55
C LEU A 94 -0.11 1.83 9.64
N ALA A 95 0.09 1.42 8.37
CA ALA A 95 0.92 2.16 7.42
C ALA A 95 0.25 3.47 7.01
N GLN A 96 -1.08 3.48 6.88
CA GLN A 96 -1.87 4.70 6.63
C GLN A 96 -1.65 5.73 7.74
N LEU A 97 -1.52 5.25 8.99
CA LEU A 97 -1.29 6.10 10.17
C LEU A 97 0.18 6.47 10.37
N GLY A 98 1.11 5.99 9.53
CA GLY A 98 2.55 6.14 9.75
C GLY A 98 3.09 5.40 10.98
N LYS A 99 2.33 4.43 11.50
CA LYS A 99 2.66 3.67 12.73
C LYS A 99 3.16 2.25 12.44
N TYR A 100 3.19 1.87 11.17
CA TYR A 100 3.61 0.56 10.74
C TYR A 100 5.11 0.33 11.02
N ARG A 101 5.43 -0.83 11.59
CA ARG A 101 6.80 -1.31 11.80
C ARG A 101 6.91 -2.72 11.24
N ALA A 102 7.99 -3.02 10.52
CA ALA A 102 8.22 -4.31 9.86
C ALA A 102 8.53 -5.49 10.82
N GLN A 103 8.27 -5.34 12.11
CA GLN A 103 8.51 -6.39 13.10
C GLN A 103 7.43 -7.47 12.99
N GLY A 104 7.86 -8.70 12.72
CA GLY A 104 6.96 -9.87 12.63
C GLY A 104 6.33 -10.11 11.26
N GLU A 105 6.78 -9.42 10.20
CA GLU A 105 6.36 -9.77 8.84
C GLU A 105 6.99 -11.06 8.33
N PHE A 106 6.18 -11.85 7.62
CA PHE A 106 6.66 -12.97 6.81
C PHE A 106 7.73 -12.50 5.82
N GLU A 107 8.80 -13.29 5.63
CA GLU A 107 9.91 -12.95 4.72
C GLU A 107 9.44 -12.61 3.30
N GLU A 108 8.39 -13.27 2.81
CA GLU A 108 7.74 -12.97 1.53
C GLU A 108 7.13 -11.56 1.43
N ALA A 109 6.76 -10.92 2.54
CA ALA A 109 6.28 -9.54 2.55
C ALA A 109 7.43 -8.53 2.41
N LYS A 110 8.67 -8.93 2.73
CA LYS A 110 9.89 -8.13 2.57
C LYS A 110 10.42 -8.17 1.14
N LYS A 111 10.08 -9.19 0.36
CA LYS A 111 10.39 -9.25 -1.07
C LYS A 111 9.52 -8.21 -1.79
N GLY A 112 10.17 -7.22 -2.41
CA GLY A 112 9.49 -6.21 -3.21
C GLY A 112 8.55 -6.88 -4.22
N MET A 113 7.29 -6.43 -4.24
CA MET A 113 6.29 -6.96 -5.19
C MET A 113 6.40 -6.37 -6.60
N PHE A 114 7.36 -5.49 -6.79
CA PHE A 114 7.66 -4.90 -8.09
C PHE A 114 8.62 -5.84 -8.80
N VAL A 115 8.21 -6.27 -9.99
CA VAL A 115 9.16 -6.77 -11.00
C VAL A 115 10.23 -5.70 -11.17
#